data_AF-A0A177HH15-F1
#
_entry.id   AF-A0A177HH15-F1
#
_cell.length_a   1.000
_cell.length_b   1.000
_cell.length_c   1.000
_cell.angle_alpha   90.00
_cell.angle_beta   90.00
_cell.angle_gamma   90.00
#
_symmetry.space_group_name_H-M   'P 1'
#
loop_
_entity.id
_entity.type
_entity.pdbx_description
1 polymer ?
#
loop_
_entity_poly.entity_id
_entity_poly.type
_entity_poly.pdbx_seq_one_letter_code
_entity_poly.pdbx_strand_id
1 'polypeptide(L)'
;MTYRHRRWPASTNPHLLVSTKTAVDPDHPAVSMGTLRQVLPKGLTLSGLRQDRVLNEAHESGDPLKLMRLCGITEKTAMHYVGVAHPERTAKLPR
;
A
#
# COMPACT_ATOMS: atom_id res chain seq x y z
N MET A 1 -6.50 -11.87 -7.89
CA MET A 1 -7.43 -10.82 -7.43
C MET A 1 -8.46 -11.33 -6.41
N THR A 2 -8.87 -12.60 -6.48
CA THR A 2 -9.87 -13.24 -5.61
C THR A 2 -9.54 -13.24 -4.10
N TYR A 3 -8.28 -13.43 -3.71
CA TYR A 3 -7.88 -13.46 -2.29
C TYR A 3 -8.14 -12.13 -1.55
N ARG A 4 -7.93 -10.97 -2.21
CA ARG A 4 -8.14 -9.65 -1.58
C ARG A 4 -9.60 -9.27 -1.42
N HIS A 5 -10.43 -9.56 -2.41
CA HIS A 5 -11.86 -9.30 -2.34
C HIS A 5 -12.51 -10.06 -1.16
N ARG A 6 -11.94 -11.23 -0.83
CA ARG A 6 -12.34 -12.04 0.33
C ARG A 6 -11.84 -11.47 1.66
N ARG A 7 -10.68 -10.80 1.68
CA ARG A 7 -10.06 -10.19 2.86
C ARG A 7 -10.68 -8.84 3.22
N TRP A 8 -11.07 -8.04 2.22
CA TRP A 8 -11.66 -6.70 2.39
C TRP A 8 -12.87 -6.49 1.47
N PRO A 9 -14.00 -7.14 1.75
CA PRO A 9 -15.17 -7.12 0.88
C PRO A 9 -15.86 -5.75 0.77
N ALA A 10 -15.60 -4.82 1.69
CA ALA A 10 -16.19 -3.49 1.72
C ALA A 10 -15.33 -2.40 1.03
N SER A 11 -14.18 -2.74 0.45
CA SER A 11 -13.35 -1.76 -0.26
C SER A 11 -13.89 -1.54 -1.68
N THR A 12 -14.51 -0.38 -1.93
CA THR A 12 -15.01 0.01 -3.26
C THR A 12 -13.88 0.16 -4.29
N ASN A 13 -12.65 0.39 -3.82
CA ASN A 13 -11.47 0.47 -4.67
C ASN A 13 -10.80 -0.93 -4.77
N PRO A 14 -10.57 -1.49 -5.98
CA PRO A 14 -9.79 -2.72 -6.15
C PRO A 14 -8.36 -2.62 -5.57
N HIS A 15 -7.90 -1.40 -5.26
CA HIS A 15 -6.67 -1.06 -4.57
C HIS A 15 -6.96 -0.43 -3.19
N LEU A 16 -6.50 -1.06 -2.12
CA LEU A 16 -6.75 -0.65 -0.72
C LEU A 16 -6.29 0.78 -0.33
N LEU A 17 -5.48 1.46 -1.14
CA LEU A 17 -5.20 2.90 -0.97
C LEU A 17 -5.63 3.66 -2.21
N VAL A 18 -6.40 4.71 -1.92
CA VAL A 18 -6.69 5.84 -2.78
C VAL A 18 -5.38 6.59 -3.02
N SER A 19 -4.76 6.40 -4.19
CA SER A 19 -3.67 7.25 -4.69
C SER A 19 -4.22 8.11 -5.82
N THR A 20 -3.62 9.25 -6.16
CA THR A 20 -4.08 10.06 -7.32
C THR A 20 -4.19 9.26 -8.62
N LYS A 21 -3.46 8.14 -8.77
CA LYS A 21 -3.54 7.23 -9.93
C LYS A 21 -4.61 6.14 -9.81
N THR A 22 -4.98 5.75 -8.59
CA THR A 22 -5.89 4.61 -8.32
C THR A 22 -7.23 5.04 -7.71
N ALA A 23 -7.35 6.33 -7.35
CA ALA A 23 -8.54 6.98 -6.81
C ALA A 23 -9.47 7.53 -7.88
N VAL A 24 -8.96 7.66 -9.11
CA VAL A 24 -9.73 8.13 -10.25
C VAL A 24 -10.53 6.94 -10.75
N ASP A 25 -11.71 6.78 -10.17
CA ASP A 25 -12.78 6.01 -10.76
C ASP A 25 -13.64 7.01 -11.56
N PRO A 26 -13.79 6.84 -12.89
CA PRO A 26 -14.56 7.77 -13.72
C PRO A 26 -16.05 7.83 -13.34
N ASP A 27 -16.57 6.82 -12.62
CA ASP A 27 -17.97 6.73 -12.22
C ASP A 27 -18.23 7.31 -10.81
N HIS A 28 -17.19 7.76 -10.10
CA HIS A 28 -17.29 8.27 -8.73
C HIS A 28 -16.74 9.70 -8.57
N PRO A 29 -17.28 10.49 -7.61
CA PRO A 29 -16.82 11.86 -7.39
C PRO A 29 -15.35 11.89 -6.95
N ALA A 30 -14.62 12.89 -7.46
CA ALA A 30 -13.21 13.05 -7.19
C ALA A 30 -12.92 13.15 -5.68
N VAL A 31 -12.10 12.23 -5.17
CA VAL A 31 -11.73 12.21 -3.76
C VAL A 31 -10.67 13.28 -3.48
N SER A 32 -11.05 14.32 -2.74
CA SER A 32 -10.10 15.35 -2.31
C SER A 32 -9.33 14.94 -1.05
N MET A 33 -8.10 15.45 -0.90
CA MET A 33 -7.32 15.28 0.33
C MET A 33 -8.00 15.87 1.57
N GLY A 34 -8.82 16.93 1.39
CA GLY A 34 -9.60 17.53 2.47
C GLY A 34 -10.67 16.59 3.01
N THR A 35 -11.40 15.93 2.10
CA THR A 35 -12.43 14.93 2.42
C THR A 35 -11.81 13.75 3.18
N LEU A 36 -10.64 13.26 2.73
CA LEU A 36 -9.94 12.15 3.39
C LEU A 36 -9.50 12.48 4.82
N ARG A 37 -9.11 13.73 5.09
CA ARG A 37 -8.73 14.17 6.44
C ARG A 37 -9.94 14.28 7.38
N GLN A 38 -11.11 14.67 6.88
CA GLN A 38 -12.32 14.80 7.69
C GLN A 38 -12.87 13.45 8.16
N VAL A 39 -12.69 12.39 7.38
CA VAL A 39 -13.18 11.04 7.70
C VAL A 39 -12.19 10.20 8.50
N LEU A 40 -10.94 10.67 8.66
CA LEU A 40 -9.89 9.91 9.32
C LEU A 40 -10.07 9.94 10.86
N PRO A 41 -10.07 8.79 11.55
CA PRO A 41 -10.14 8.76 13.01
C PRO A 41 -9.00 9.55 13.66
N LYS A 42 -9.26 10.14 14.84
CA LYS A 42 -8.25 10.87 15.60
C LYS A 42 -7.06 9.96 15.92
N GLY A 43 -5.85 10.47 15.74
CA GLY A 43 -4.60 9.73 15.99
C GLY A 43 -4.07 8.95 14.79
N LEU A 44 -4.83 8.81 13.71
CA LEU A 44 -4.33 8.26 12.46
C LEU A 44 -3.89 9.37 11.50
N THR A 45 -2.89 9.08 10.67
CA THR A 45 -2.46 9.97 9.59
C THR A 45 -2.52 9.23 8.26
N LEU A 46 -2.82 9.95 7.17
CA LEU A 46 -2.82 9.36 5.83
C LEU A 46 -1.44 8.80 5.45
N SER A 47 -0.35 9.42 5.95
CA SER A 47 1.00 8.91 5.77
C SER A 47 1.24 7.61 6.55
N GLY A 48 0.78 7.54 7.81
CA GLY A 48 0.88 6.34 8.63
C GLY A 48 0.12 5.17 8.02
N LEU A 49 -1.13 5.38 7.62
CA LEU A 49 -1.92 4.37 6.91
C LEU A 49 -1.24 3.90 5.61
N ARG A 50 -0.58 4.84 4.90
CA ARG A 50 0.20 4.49 3.71
C ARG A 50 1.39 3.62 4.05
N GLN A 51 2.15 3.97 5.08
CA GLN A 51 3.31 3.18 5.54
C GLN A 51 2.89 1.79 6.01
N ASP A 52 1.83 1.70 6.81
CA ASP A 52 1.26 0.44 7.31
C ASP A 52 0.88 -0.49 6.16
N ARG A 53 0.26 0.05 5.10
CA ARG A 53 -0.05 -0.78 3.93
C ARG A 53 1.19 -1.27 3.21
N VAL A 54 2.18 -0.40 2.98
CA VAL A 54 3.41 -0.82 2.29
C VAL A 54 4.09 -1.93 3.09
N LEU A 55 4.12 -1.81 4.42
CA LEU A 55 4.66 -2.82 5.31
C LEU A 55 3.85 -4.13 5.26
N ASN A 56 2.51 -4.07 5.29
CA ASN A 56 1.67 -5.26 5.18
C ASN A 56 1.87 -5.98 3.82
N GLU A 57 1.89 -5.22 2.72
CA GLU A 57 2.12 -5.79 1.38
C GLU A 57 3.53 -6.39 1.26
N ALA A 58 4.53 -5.78 1.91
CA ALA A 58 5.88 -6.32 1.95
C ALA A 58 5.90 -7.67 2.68
N HIS A 59 5.22 -7.82 3.81
CA HIS A 59 5.09 -9.10 4.52
C HIS A 59 4.34 -10.15 3.68
N GLU A 60 3.24 -9.77 3.02
CA GLU A 60 2.44 -10.71 2.22
C GLU A 60 3.15 -11.19 0.94
N SER A 61 3.90 -10.31 0.26
CA SER A 61 4.49 -10.61 -1.05
C SER A 61 5.99 -10.91 -1.02
N GLY A 62 6.75 -10.16 -0.21
CA GLY A 62 8.21 -10.14 -0.28
C GLY A 62 8.78 -9.75 -1.65
N ASP A 63 7.99 -9.08 -2.50
CA ASP A 63 8.33 -8.77 -3.89
C ASP A 63 8.41 -7.24 -4.12
N PRO A 64 9.62 -6.68 -4.33
CA PRO A 64 9.80 -5.25 -4.57
C PRO A 64 9.07 -4.73 -5.81
N LEU A 65 9.00 -5.50 -6.90
CA LEU A 65 8.33 -5.06 -8.13
C LEU A 65 6.83 -4.90 -7.92
N LYS A 66 6.24 -5.82 -7.15
CA LYS A 66 4.83 -5.75 -6.76
C LYS A 66 4.54 -4.54 -5.87
N LEU A 67 5.43 -4.20 -4.94
CA LEU A 67 5.31 -2.98 -4.14
C LEU A 67 5.38 -1.72 -4.99
N MET A 68 6.30 -1.64 -5.94
CA MET A 68 6.39 -0.50 -6.85
C MET A 68 5.09 -0.33 -7.64
N ARG A 69 4.55 -1.41 -8.20
CA ARG A 69 3.33 -1.39 -9.01
C ARG A 69 2.07 -1.07 -8.19
N LEU A 70 1.93 -1.63 -6.99
CA LEU A 70 0.72 -1.50 -6.17
C LEU A 70 0.73 -0.27 -5.23
N CYS A 71 1.90 0.14 -4.75
CA CYS A 71 2.05 1.22 -3.78
C CYS A 71 2.64 2.50 -4.39
N GLY A 72 3.15 2.45 -5.63
CA GLY A 72 3.71 3.60 -6.32
C GLY A 72 4.92 4.19 -5.59
N ILE A 73 5.78 3.31 -5.06
CA ILE A 73 7.02 3.67 -4.37
C ILE A 73 8.23 3.41 -5.27
N THR A 74 9.37 4.01 -4.95
CA THR A 74 10.62 3.80 -5.68
C THR A 74 11.21 2.43 -5.39
N GLU A 75 12.09 1.95 -6.27
CA GLU A 75 12.85 0.72 -6.09
C GLU A 75 13.57 0.67 -4.73
N LYS A 76 14.35 1.72 -4.40
CA LYS A 76 15.06 1.83 -3.12
C LYS A 76 14.14 1.65 -1.91
N THR A 77 12.97 2.30 -1.94
CA THR A 77 11.99 2.17 -0.87
C THR A 77 11.38 0.76 -0.84
N ALA A 78 11.07 0.17 -1.99
CA ALA A 78 10.52 -1.18 -2.08
C ALA A 78 11.49 -2.23 -1.51
N MET A 79 12.77 -2.17 -1.88
CA MET A 79 13.81 -3.04 -1.33
C MET A 79 13.97 -2.87 0.18
N HIS A 80 13.94 -1.64 0.70
CA HIS A 80 14.00 -1.39 2.13
C HIS A 80 12.85 -2.09 2.88
N TYR A 81 11.62 -1.92 2.41
CA TYR A 81 10.46 -2.55 3.04
C TYR A 81 10.50 -4.08 2.96
N VAL A 82 10.95 -4.67 1.84
CA VAL A 82 11.12 -6.13 1.73
C VAL A 82 12.20 -6.63 2.68
N GLY A 83 13.33 -5.94 2.81
CA GLY A 83 14.39 -6.32 3.75
C GLY A 83 13.98 -6.23 5.22
N VAL A 84 13.16 -5.23 5.58
CA VAL A 84 12.61 -5.12 6.94
C VAL A 84 11.55 -6.20 7.21
N ALA A 85 10.72 -6.53 6.23
CA ALA A 85 9.65 -7.53 6.37
C ALA A 85 10.16 -8.98 6.32
N HIS A 86 11.27 -9.23 5.62
CA HIS A 86 11.88 -10.55 5.43
C HIS A 86 13.40 -10.49 5.68
N PRO A 87 13.84 -10.21 6.91
CA PRO A 87 15.26 -10.02 7.24
C PRO A 87 16.13 -11.25 6.87
N GLU A 88 15.55 -12.45 6.93
CA GLU A 88 16.20 -13.71 6.58
C GLU A 88 16.52 -13.85 5.08
N ARG A 89 15.84 -13.10 4.21
CA ARG A 89 16.07 -13.10 2.76
C ARG A 89 17.17 -12.13 2.35
N THR A 90 17.30 -11.01 3.07
CA THR A 90 18.36 -10.02 2.85
C THR A 90 19.71 -10.40 3.45
N ALA A 91 19.75 -11.29 4.44
CA ALA A 91 20.99 -11.76 5.07
C ALA A 91 21.86 -12.67 4.19
N LYS A 92 21.35 -13.13 3.03
CA LYS A 92 22.01 -14.14 2.18
C LYS A 92 22.71 -13.60 0.94
N LEU A 93 23.00 -12.29 0.84
CA LEU A 93 23.87 -11.79 -0.23
C LEU A 93 25.33 -11.82 0.26
N PRO A 94 26.19 -12.77 -0.19
CA PRO A 94 27.62 -12.65 0.05
C PRO A 94 28.11 -11.40 -0.66
N ARG A 95 28.93 -10.62 0.06
CA ARG A 95 29.66 -9.46 -0.48
C ARG A 95 30.64 -9.88 -1.56
#